data_AF-A0AA96N381-F1
#
_entry.id   AF-A0AA96N381-F1
#
_cell.length_a   1.000
_cell.length_b   1.000
_cell.length_c   1.000
_cell.angle_alpha   90.00
_cell.angle_beta   90.00
_cell.angle_gamma   90.00
#
_symmetry.space_group_name_H-M   'P 1'
#
loop_
_entity.id
_entity.type
_entity.pdbx_description
1 polymer ?
#
loop_
_entity_poly.entity_id
_entity_poly.type
_entity_poly.pdbx_seq_one_letter_code
_entity_poly.pdbx_strand_id
1 'polypeptide(L)'
;MEPYNELYKIIVIEHGIEADKKFEFNGYYLTVVDYIQAVSDRGGHKKVLAVLKMIDHSNIETFVKGAIHRIIQETLIGNKDFANYYKPIIKKVS
;
A
#
# COMPACT_ATOMS: atom_id res chain seq x y z
N MET A 1 4.11 -19.18 5.26
CA MET A 1 3.78 -17.85 5.81
C MET A 1 2.92 -17.15 4.77
N GLU A 2 1.75 -16.63 5.14
CA GLU A 2 0.85 -15.99 4.18
C GLU A 2 1.43 -14.66 3.68
N PRO A 3 1.20 -14.27 2.40
CA PRO A 3 1.72 -13.03 1.82
C PRO A 3 1.48 -11.76 2.65
N TYR A 4 0.29 -11.67 3.26
CA TYR A 4 -0.09 -10.57 4.14
C TYR A 4 0.81 -10.51 5.38
N ASN A 5 1.02 -11.65 6.06
CA ASN A 5 1.77 -11.71 7.31
C ASN A 5 3.23 -11.30 7.13
N GLU A 6 3.85 -11.60 5.97
CA GLU A 6 5.23 -11.23 5.69
C GLU A 6 5.38 -9.72 5.47
N LEU A 7 4.50 -9.12 4.65
CA LEU A 7 4.48 -7.67 4.44
C LEU A 7 4.15 -6.90 5.72
N TYR A 8 3.18 -7.40 6.50
CA TYR A 8 2.79 -6.80 7.77
C TYR A 8 3.94 -6.80 8.78
N LYS A 9 4.65 -7.94 8.91
CA LYS A 9 5.81 -8.04 9.79
C LYS A 9 6.86 -6.99 9.45
N ILE A 10 7.22 -6.84 8.17
CA ILE A 10 8.24 -5.87 7.77
C ILE A 10 7.73 -4.44 7.99
N ILE A 11 6.62 -4.07 7.35
CA ILE A 11 6.16 -2.68 7.29
C ILE A 11 5.71 -2.17 8.67
N VAL A 12 4.92 -2.95 9.40
CA VAL A 12 4.30 -2.52 10.66
C VAL A 12 5.16 -2.86 11.87
N ILE A 13 5.68 -4.09 11.96
CA ILE A 13 6.38 -4.54 13.16
C ILE A 13 7.85 -4.11 13.14
N GLU A 14 8.58 -4.36 12.05
CA GLU A 14 10.02 -4.08 11.98
C GLU A 14 10.32 -2.60 11.73
N HIS A 15 9.50 -1.92 10.91
CA HIS A 15 9.66 -0.50 10.62
C HIS A 15 8.76 0.44 11.41
N GLY A 16 7.87 -0.10 12.26
CA GLY A 16 7.05 0.69 13.17
C GLY A 16 6.03 1.60 12.48
N ILE A 17 5.66 1.33 11.23
CA ILE A 17 4.65 2.11 10.52
C ILE A 17 3.28 1.68 11.03
N GLU A 18 2.55 2.60 11.67
CA GLU A 18 1.20 2.35 12.19
C GLU A 18 0.26 1.79 11.12
N ALA A 19 -0.43 0.69 11.43
CA ALA A 19 -1.27 -0.03 10.47
C ALA A 19 -2.47 0.80 9.97
N ASP A 20 -3.00 1.66 10.83
CA ASP A 20 -4.11 2.58 10.56
C ASP A 20 -3.68 3.94 10.01
N LYS A 21 -2.35 4.18 9.89
CA LYS A 21 -1.81 5.40 9.29
C LYS A 21 -2.36 5.59 7.88
N LYS A 22 -2.92 6.78 7.65
CA LYS A 22 -3.52 7.17 6.37
C LYS A 22 -2.48 7.87 5.51
N PHE A 23 -2.39 7.46 4.26
CA PHE A 23 -1.68 8.22 3.24
C PHE A 23 -2.70 8.78 2.24
N GLU A 24 -2.76 10.11 2.19
CA GLU A 24 -3.75 10.86 1.44
C GLU A 24 -3.20 11.34 0.09
N PHE A 25 -4.03 11.27 -0.94
CA PHE A 25 -3.75 11.80 -2.27
C PHE A 25 -5.05 12.28 -2.93
N ASN A 26 -5.08 13.53 -3.40
CA ASN A 26 -6.22 14.14 -4.10
C ASN A 26 -7.58 13.97 -3.37
N GLY A 27 -7.61 14.10 -2.05
CA GLY A 27 -8.83 13.98 -1.24
C GLY A 27 -9.30 12.53 -1.00
N TYR A 28 -8.47 11.55 -1.34
CA TYR A 28 -8.68 10.14 -1.04
C TYR A 28 -7.53 9.58 -0.20
N TYR A 29 -7.76 8.47 0.50
CA TYR A 29 -6.72 7.80 1.27
C TYR A 29 -6.86 6.28 1.24
N LEU A 30 -5.75 5.62 1.55
CA LEU A 30 -5.69 4.23 2.01
C LEU A 30 -4.90 4.20 3.32
N THR A 31 -5.25 3.27 4.19
CA THR A 31 -4.41 2.94 5.33
C THR A 31 -3.27 2.01 4.92
N VAL A 32 -2.25 1.90 5.76
CA VAL A 32 -1.15 0.92 5.56
C VAL A 32 -1.68 -0.50 5.49
N VAL A 33 -2.67 -0.86 6.33
CA VAL A 33 -3.30 -2.18 6.28
C VAL A 33 -4.10 -2.41 5.00
N ASP A 34 -4.85 -1.40 4.51
CA ASP A 34 -5.56 -1.50 3.23
C ASP A 34 -4.57 -1.77 2.08
N TYR A 35 -3.39 -1.12 2.10
CA TYR A 35 -2.32 -1.33 1.12
C TYR A 35 -1.75 -2.75 1.18
N ILE A 36 -1.38 -3.22 2.38
CA ILE A 36 -0.81 -4.57 2.57
C ILE A 36 -1.78 -5.64 2.10
N GLN A 37 -3.07 -5.51 2.45
CA GLN A 37 -4.12 -6.42 2.01
C GLN A 37 -4.23 -6.41 0.48
N ALA A 38 -4.34 -5.22 -0.13
CA ALA A 38 -4.52 -5.11 -1.56
C ALA A 38 -3.34 -5.68 -2.38
N VAL A 39 -2.10 -5.45 -1.93
CA VAL A 39 -0.92 -6.02 -2.57
C VAL A 39 -0.90 -7.55 -2.44
N SER A 40 -1.35 -8.08 -1.30
CA SER A 40 -1.41 -9.51 -1.03
C SER A 40 -2.46 -10.19 -1.92
N ASP A 41 -3.68 -9.66 -1.96
CA ASP A 41 -4.79 -10.19 -2.77
C ASP A 41 -4.49 -10.20 -4.26
N ARG A 42 -3.76 -9.18 -4.73
CA ARG A 42 -3.42 -9.02 -6.15
C ARG A 42 -2.14 -9.71 -6.57
N GLY A 43 -1.53 -10.50 -5.69
CA GLY A 43 -0.28 -11.23 -5.99
C GLY A 43 0.96 -10.33 -6.14
N GLY A 44 0.90 -9.06 -5.73
CA GLY A 44 2.00 -8.11 -5.78
C GLY A 44 3.08 -8.33 -4.70
N HIS A 45 2.81 -9.20 -3.72
CA HIS A 45 3.64 -9.40 -2.54
C HIS A 45 5.12 -9.65 -2.86
N LYS A 46 5.46 -10.54 -3.83
CA LYS A 46 6.86 -10.85 -4.15
C LYS A 46 7.63 -9.63 -4.64
N LYS A 47 6.97 -8.78 -5.45
CA LYS A 47 7.59 -7.57 -5.99
C LYS A 47 7.83 -6.56 -4.89
N VAL A 48 6.86 -6.36 -4.00
CA VAL A 48 6.99 -5.44 -2.87
C VAL A 48 8.07 -5.93 -1.91
N LEU A 49 8.08 -7.21 -1.55
CA LEU A 49 9.13 -7.80 -0.70
C LEU A 49 10.54 -7.65 -1.31
N ALA A 50 10.68 -7.83 -2.63
CA ALA A 50 11.96 -7.63 -3.29
C ALA A 50 12.43 -6.17 -3.17
N VAL A 51 11.53 -5.20 -3.34
CA VAL A 51 11.86 -3.78 -3.19
C VAL A 51 12.20 -3.43 -1.74
N LEU A 52 11.40 -3.90 -0.77
CA LEU A 52 11.64 -3.65 0.65
C LEU A 52 13.02 -4.17 1.11
N LYS A 53 13.51 -5.27 0.54
CA LYS A 53 14.84 -5.83 0.82
C LYS A 53 15.99 -5.03 0.20
N MET A 54 15.70 -4.17 -0.78
CA MET A 54 16.72 -3.40 -1.52
C MET A 54 16.81 -1.93 -1.07
N ILE A 55 15.75 -1.39 -0.48
CA ILE A 55 15.72 0.01 -0.04
C ILE A 55 16.27 0.17 1.37
N ASP A 56 16.87 1.34 1.62
CA ASP A 56 17.25 1.72 2.99
C ASP A 56 16.01 1.75 3.88
N HIS A 57 16.17 1.27 5.12
CA HIS A 57 15.11 1.18 6.12
C HIS A 57 14.49 2.56 6.40
N SER A 58 15.27 3.64 6.30
CA SER A 58 14.76 5.02 6.46
C SER A 58 13.77 5.45 5.38
N ASN A 59 13.68 4.72 4.25
CA ASN A 59 12.89 5.09 3.08
C ASN A 59 11.61 4.25 2.90
N ILE A 60 11.34 3.31 3.80
CA ILE A 60 10.19 2.39 3.65
C ILE A 60 8.86 3.14 3.77
N GLU A 61 8.73 4.09 4.68
CA GLU A 61 7.52 4.90 4.77
C GLU A 61 7.29 5.70 3.48
N THR A 62 8.33 6.34 2.95
CA THR A 62 8.28 7.08 1.69
C THR A 62 7.87 6.15 0.52
N PHE A 63 8.39 4.93 0.49
CA PHE A 63 8.01 3.93 -0.49
C PHE A 63 6.53 3.55 -0.38
N VAL A 64 6.05 3.21 0.82
CA VAL A 64 4.64 2.83 1.06
C VAL A 64 3.71 3.98 0.68
N LYS A 65 4.03 5.20 1.09
CA LYS A 65 3.30 6.41 0.71
C LYS A 65 3.25 6.58 -0.81
N GLY A 66 4.39 6.46 -1.50
CA GLY A 66 4.46 6.56 -2.96
C GLY A 66 3.63 5.49 -3.67
N ALA A 67 3.66 4.24 -3.18
CA ALA A 67 2.86 3.15 -3.71
C ALA A 67 1.36 3.41 -3.55
N ILE A 68 0.92 3.91 -2.39
CA ILE A 68 -0.48 4.29 -2.14
C ILE A 68 -0.89 5.45 -3.05
N HIS A 69 -0.08 6.50 -3.17
CA HIS A 69 -0.37 7.61 -4.07
C HIS A 69 -0.55 7.14 -5.52
N ARG A 70 0.32 6.25 -5.99
CA ARG A 70 0.23 5.66 -7.33
C ARG A 70 -1.06 4.86 -7.50
N ILE A 71 -1.42 4.04 -6.51
CA ILE A 71 -2.67 3.27 -6.52
C ILE A 71 -3.88 4.21 -6.63
N ILE A 72 -3.94 5.26 -5.80
CA ILE A 72 -5.05 6.22 -5.81
C ILE A 72 -5.09 6.94 -7.16
N GLN A 73 -3.97 7.45 -7.65
CA GLN A 73 -3.88 8.13 -8.94
C GLN A 73 -4.41 7.26 -10.08
N GLU A 74 -3.91 6.03 -10.22
CA GLU A 74 -4.33 5.10 -11.28
C GLU A 74 -5.80 4.72 -11.18
N THR A 75 -6.32 4.61 -9.96
CA THR A 75 -7.75 4.36 -9.69
C THR A 75 -8.63 5.53 -10.16
N LEU A 76 -8.21 6.77 -9.86
CA LEU A 76 -8.96 7.98 -10.20
C LEU A 76 -8.96 8.28 -11.70
N ILE A 77 -7.85 8.05 -12.41
CA ILE A 77 -7.79 8.22 -13.88
C ILE A 77 -8.47 7.08 -14.64
N GLY A 78 -8.99 6.07 -13.93
CA GLY A 78 -9.79 5.00 -14.53
C GLY A 78 -8.98 3.89 -15.20
N ASN A 79 -7.71 3.69 -14.80
CA ASN A 79 -6.96 2.51 -15.25
C ASN A 79 -7.70 1.25 -14.79
N LYS A 80 -8.20 0.44 -15.73
CA LYS A 80 -9.06 -0.72 -15.45
C LYS A 80 -8.44 -1.69 -14.45
N ASP A 81 -7.12 -1.91 -14.55
CA ASP A 81 -6.42 -2.82 -13.65
C ASP A 81 -6.51 -2.34 -12.20
N PHE A 82 -6.46 -1.03 -11.97
CA PHE A 82 -6.56 -0.45 -10.64
C PHE A 82 -8.01 -0.24 -10.22
N ALA A 83 -8.78 0.44 -11.06
CA ALA A 83 -10.15 0.86 -10.80
C ALA A 83 -11.07 -0.30 -10.39
N ASN A 84 -10.94 -1.47 -11.00
CA ASN A 84 -11.82 -2.62 -10.71
C ASN A 84 -11.71 -3.10 -9.25
N TYR A 85 -10.50 -3.08 -8.69
CA TYR A 85 -10.26 -3.53 -7.31
C TYR A 85 -10.26 -2.38 -6.31
N TYR A 86 -9.64 -1.25 -6.66
CA TYR A 86 -9.34 -0.19 -5.69
C TYR A 86 -10.46 0.83 -5.49
N LYS A 87 -11.35 1.05 -6.48
CA LYS A 87 -12.48 1.99 -6.32
C LYS A 87 -13.33 1.75 -5.07
N PRO A 88 -13.72 0.51 -4.70
CA PRO A 88 -14.52 0.28 -3.51
C PRO A 88 -13.76 0.43 -2.18
N ILE A 89 -12.42 0.44 -2.20
CA ILE A 89 -11.61 0.45 -0.96
C ILE A 89 -10.90 1.78 -0.70
N ILE A 90 -10.66 2.62 -1.72
CA ILE A 90 -10.17 3.99 -1.48
C ILE A 90 -11.26 4.81 -0.77
N LYS A 91 -10.88 5.55 0.26
CA LYS A 91 -11.81 6.29 1.12
C LYS A 91 -11.65 7.79 0.89
N LYS A 92 -12.72 8.58 0.95
CA LYS A 92 -12.61 10.05 0.89
C LYS A 92 -12.11 10.59 2.23
N VAL A 93 -11.24 11.59 2.18
CA VAL A 93 -10.86 12.39 3.36
C VAL A 93 -12.12 13.17 3.78
N SER A 94 -12.52 13.04 5.04
CA SER A 94 -13.68 13.72 5.64
C SER A 94 -13.23 14.93 6.44
#